data_AF-A0ABD0N9T7-F1
#
_entry.id   AF-A0ABD0N9T7-F1
#
_cell.length_a   1.000
_cell.length_b   1.000
_cell.length_c   1.000
_cell.angle_alpha   90.00
_cell.angle_beta   90.00
_cell.angle_gamma   90.00
#
_symmetry.space_group_name_H-M   'P 1'
#
loop_
_entity.id
_entity.type
_entity.pdbx_description
1 polymer ?
#
loop_
_entity_poly.entity_id
_entity_poly.type
_entity_poly.pdbx_seq_one_letter_code
_entity_poly.pdbx_strand_id
1 'polypeptide(L)'
;MTAVLKCDSHTVNVSWHAAAGASTYTVLAQIQNQSIPSSSCHTSATSCNLTQIPCGEVFNVTVFADDGTCNSSARASTTMESAPCPPTMRPPSLNCSTNAALVSWVKDPDAVSVRVNATSVLGHTASCSSSSNNCSLDALLCGQTYSVYGVAQGPQCESAPSAPFTIVT
;
A
#
# COMPACT_ATOMS: atom_id res chain seq x y z
N MET A 1 20.04 9.36 7.62
CA MET A 1 18.83 9.58 6.80
C MET A 1 17.70 8.74 7.38
N THR A 2 16.47 9.15 7.17
CA THR A 2 15.26 8.41 7.56
C THR A 2 14.25 8.49 6.43
N ALA A 3 13.51 7.40 6.20
CA ALA A 3 12.39 7.34 5.27
C ALA A 3 11.17 6.82 6.02
N VAL A 4 10.04 7.52 5.90
CA VAL A 4 8.81 7.23 6.64
C VAL A 4 7.65 7.14 5.66
N LEU A 5 6.93 6.01 5.67
CA LEU A 5 5.71 5.84 4.88
C LEU A 5 4.58 6.65 5.49
N LYS A 6 3.86 7.39 4.66
CA LYS A 6 2.58 8.01 5.01
C LYS A 6 1.48 7.17 4.37
N CYS A 7 0.91 6.26 5.17
CA CYS A 7 -0.11 5.32 4.69
C CYS A 7 -1.34 6.05 4.09
N ASP A 8 -1.74 7.20 4.66
CA ASP A 8 -2.93 7.94 4.23
C ASP A 8 -2.80 8.61 2.85
N SER A 9 -1.58 8.94 2.44
CA SER A 9 -1.32 9.72 1.22
C SER A 9 -0.47 8.98 0.19
N HIS A 10 -0.12 7.72 0.44
CA HIS A 10 0.78 6.92 -0.39
C HIS A 10 2.09 7.67 -0.74
N THR A 11 2.59 8.45 0.22
CA THR A 11 3.84 9.21 0.08
C THR A 11 4.91 8.68 1.02
N VAL A 12 6.17 8.84 0.61
CA VAL A 12 7.31 8.55 1.46
C VAL A 12 8.00 9.87 1.79
N ASN A 13 8.00 10.24 3.06
CA ASN A 13 8.76 11.39 3.53
C ASN A 13 10.18 10.94 3.84
N VAL A 14 11.14 11.50 3.12
CA VAL A 14 12.57 11.22 3.27
C VAL A 14 13.22 12.45 3.91
N SER A 15 13.99 12.25 4.95
CA SER A 15 14.76 13.32 5.60
C SER A 15 16.20 12.90 5.87
N TRP A 16 17.12 13.86 5.80
CA TRP A 16 18.56 13.62 5.93
C TRP A 16 19.26 14.78 6.65
N HIS A 17 20.53 14.58 7.00
CA HIS A 17 21.36 15.64 7.52
C HIS A 17 21.99 16.43 6.37
N ALA A 18 22.12 17.74 6.53
CA ALA A 18 22.77 18.58 5.54
C ALA A 18 24.22 18.13 5.31
N ALA A 19 24.58 17.90 4.05
CA ALA A 19 25.96 17.65 3.63
C ALA A 19 26.71 18.99 3.50
N ALA A 20 27.97 19.03 3.96
CA ALA A 20 28.79 20.23 3.86
C ALA A 20 29.04 20.60 2.39
N GLY A 21 28.80 21.86 2.03
CA GLY A 21 28.98 22.38 0.67
C GLY A 21 27.83 22.06 -0.31
N ALA A 22 26.81 21.31 0.12
CA ALA A 22 25.66 21.04 -0.73
C ALA A 22 24.71 22.24 -0.82
N SER A 23 24.29 22.56 -2.04
CA SER A 23 23.32 23.61 -2.35
C SER A 23 21.91 23.04 -2.56
N THR A 24 21.82 21.85 -3.16
CA THR A 24 20.58 21.15 -3.47
C THR A 24 20.73 19.64 -3.25
N TYR A 25 19.60 18.96 -3.21
CA TYR A 25 19.51 17.52 -3.03
C TYR A 25 18.54 16.93 -4.05
N THR A 26 18.92 15.78 -4.61
CA THR A 26 18.05 14.93 -5.42
C THR A 26 17.78 13.64 -4.67
N VAL A 27 16.51 13.28 -4.51
CA VAL A 27 16.10 12.01 -3.91
C VAL A 27 15.48 11.14 -5.00
N LEU A 28 15.92 9.89 -5.10
CA LEU A 28 15.40 8.89 -6.03
C LEU A 28 14.87 7.68 -5.25
N ALA A 29 13.67 7.20 -5.57
CA ALA A 29 13.22 5.87 -5.19
C ALA A 29 13.33 4.94 -6.40
N GLN A 30 13.99 3.80 -6.22
CA GLN A 30 14.20 2.81 -7.26
C GLN A 30 13.76 1.43 -6.78
N ILE A 31 12.85 0.79 -7.50
CA ILE A 31 12.41 -0.58 -7.21
C ILE A 31 13.59 -1.54 -7.39
N GLN A 32 13.76 -2.52 -6.49
CA GLN A 32 14.96 -3.37 -6.41
C GLN A 32 15.29 -4.20 -7.67
N ASN A 33 14.41 -4.24 -8.67
CA ASN A 33 14.61 -4.96 -9.93
C ASN A 33 14.41 -4.09 -11.19
N GLN A 34 14.34 -2.77 -11.04
CA GLN A 34 14.13 -1.83 -12.15
C GLN A 34 15.27 -0.83 -12.27
N SER A 35 15.68 -0.55 -13.50
CA SER A 35 16.76 0.40 -13.79
C SER A 35 16.31 1.86 -13.69
N ILE A 36 15.00 2.10 -13.79
CA ILE A 36 14.40 3.45 -13.82
C ILE A 36 13.85 3.76 -12.42
N PRO A 37 14.16 4.94 -11.85
CA PRO A 37 13.57 5.35 -10.59
C PRO A 37 12.06 5.53 -10.74
N SER A 38 11.29 4.95 -9.81
CA SER A 38 9.83 5.02 -9.78
C SER A 38 9.31 6.39 -9.33
N SER A 39 10.09 7.11 -8.52
CA SER A 39 9.77 8.45 -8.07
C SER A 39 11.06 9.24 -7.81
N SER A 40 11.00 10.55 -8.02
CA SER A 40 12.11 11.46 -7.76
C SER A 40 11.62 12.79 -7.22
N CYS A 41 12.48 13.46 -6.46
CA CYS A 41 12.22 14.83 -6.07
C CYS A 41 13.52 15.61 -5.89
N HIS A 42 13.44 16.92 -6.09
CA HIS A 42 14.57 17.84 -6.03
C HIS A 42 14.25 19.00 -5.09
N THR A 43 15.12 19.29 -4.13
CA THR A 43 14.89 20.30 -3.10
C THR A 43 16.20 20.88 -2.57
N SER A 44 16.19 22.12 -2.08
CA SER A 44 17.29 22.70 -1.29
C SER A 44 17.14 22.44 0.22
N ALA A 45 15.96 21.96 0.64
CA ALA A 45 15.72 21.55 2.02
C ALA A 45 16.31 20.17 2.31
N THR A 46 16.41 19.81 3.59
CA THR A 46 16.91 18.50 4.04
C THR A 46 15.81 17.44 4.18
N SER A 47 14.67 17.66 3.52
CA SER A 47 13.53 16.75 3.52
C SER A 47 12.74 16.88 2.23
N CYS A 48 12.17 15.76 1.77
CA CYS A 48 11.35 15.73 0.58
C CYS A 48 10.34 14.59 0.61
N ASN A 49 9.19 14.80 -0.05
CA ASN A 49 8.17 13.77 -0.22
C ASN A 49 8.25 13.16 -1.61
N LEU A 50 8.46 11.85 -1.65
CA LEU A 50 8.29 11.06 -2.86
C LEU A 50 6.81 10.67 -2.98
N THR A 51 6.20 11.10 -4.08
CA THR A 51 4.80 10.80 -4.42
C THR A 51 4.72 9.68 -5.44
N GLN A 52 3.54 9.09 -5.61
CA GLN A 52 3.27 8.07 -6.63
C GLN A 52 4.13 6.81 -6.45
N ILE A 53 4.41 6.42 -5.21
CA ILE A 53 5.13 5.19 -4.91
C ILE A 53 4.24 3.99 -5.26
N PRO A 54 4.70 3.05 -6.11
CA PRO A 54 3.97 1.82 -6.40
C PRO A 54 3.73 0.99 -5.14
N CYS A 55 2.56 0.37 -5.04
CA CYS A 55 2.22 -0.54 -3.93
C CYS A 55 2.90 -1.91 -4.09
N GLY A 56 3.09 -2.63 -2.99
CA GLY A 56 3.65 -3.99 -2.99
C GLY A 56 5.07 -4.08 -3.55
N GLU A 57 5.88 -3.04 -3.39
CA GLU A 57 7.23 -2.99 -3.96
C GLU A 57 8.26 -2.63 -2.90
N VAL A 58 9.43 -3.26 -3.00
CA VAL A 58 10.61 -2.92 -2.22
C VAL A 58 11.49 -1.99 -3.04
N PHE A 59 11.73 -0.78 -2.53
CA PHE A 59 12.51 0.24 -3.20
C PHE A 59 13.68 0.74 -2.36
N ASN A 60 14.77 1.06 -3.05
CA ASN A 60 15.93 1.73 -2.51
C ASN A 60 15.78 3.24 -2.72
N VAL A 61 15.68 3.98 -1.62
CA VAL A 61 15.70 5.43 -1.62
C VAL A 61 17.14 5.89 -1.54
N THR A 62 17.59 6.70 -2.49
CA THR A 62 18.93 7.28 -2.53
C THR A 62 18.86 8.80 -2.56
N VAL A 63 19.65 9.46 -1.70
CA VAL A 63 19.81 10.91 -1.67
C VAL A 63 21.18 11.28 -2.23
N PHE A 64 21.18 12.19 -3.20
CA PHE A 64 22.34 12.79 -3.82
C PHE A 64 22.40 14.26 -3.39
N ALA A 65 23.57 14.72 -2.96
CA ALA A 65 23.79 16.13 -2.67
C ALA A 65 24.56 16.78 -3.82
N ASP A 66 24.18 17.99 -4.22
CA ASP A 66 24.72 18.71 -5.37
C ASP A 66 25.10 20.14 -4.98
N ASP A 67 26.26 20.60 -5.45
CA ASP A 67 26.79 21.95 -5.16
C ASP A 67 26.57 22.96 -6.31
N GLY A 68 25.83 22.57 -7.35
CA GLY A 68 25.58 23.36 -8.56
C GLY A 68 26.65 23.22 -9.64
N THR A 69 27.79 22.59 -9.33
CA THR A 69 28.92 22.35 -10.25
C THR A 69 29.31 20.89 -10.37
N CYS A 70 29.12 20.10 -9.31
CA CYS A 70 29.47 18.69 -9.25
C CYS A 70 28.48 17.94 -8.35
N ASN A 71 28.04 16.76 -8.81
CA ASN A 71 27.23 15.87 -7.99
C ASN A 71 28.17 15.23 -6.95
N SER A 72 27.91 15.43 -5.66
CA SER A 72 28.78 14.91 -4.62
C SER A 72 28.83 13.37 -4.65
N SER A 73 29.98 12.80 -4.25
CA SER A 73 30.14 11.34 -4.18
C SER A 73 29.40 10.72 -2.99
N ALA A 74 28.98 11.54 -2.02
CA ALA A 74 28.30 11.10 -0.80
C ALA A 74 26.83 10.76 -1.09
N ARG A 75 26.52 9.48 -1.05
CA ARG A 75 25.17 8.94 -1.26
C ARG A 75 24.69 8.31 0.04
N ALA A 76 23.56 8.79 0.54
CA ALA A 76 22.86 8.10 1.62
C ALA A 76 21.75 7.26 0.97
N SER A 77 21.70 5.97 1.28
CA SER A 77 20.63 5.09 0.83
C SER A 77 19.97 4.33 1.96
N THR A 78 18.68 4.04 1.79
CA THR A 78 17.92 3.16 2.68
C THR A 78 16.93 2.34 1.86
N THR A 79 16.60 1.15 2.35
CA THR A 79 15.63 0.26 1.72
C THR A 79 14.33 0.34 2.50
N MET A 80 13.22 0.33 1.77
CA MET A 80 11.89 0.44 2.33
C MET A 80 10.88 -0.32 1.49
N GLU A 81 9.83 -0.81 2.14
CA GLU A 81 8.69 -1.49 1.52
C GLU A 81 7.49 -0.54 1.48
N SER A 82 6.77 -0.51 0.35
CA SER A 82 5.53 0.27 0.24
C SER A 82 4.34 -0.43 0.91
N ALA A 83 3.19 0.24 0.97
CA ALA A 83 1.96 -0.41 1.42
C ALA A 83 1.59 -1.53 0.42
N PRO A 84 0.99 -2.65 0.88
CA PRO A 84 0.52 -3.69 -0.03
C PRO A 84 -0.46 -3.14 -1.06
N CYS A 85 -0.61 -3.85 -2.18
CA CYS A 85 -1.58 -3.43 -3.18
C CYS A 85 -3.02 -3.72 -2.73
N PRO A 86 -4.00 -2.92 -3.20
CA PRO A 86 -5.42 -3.24 -3.02
C PRO A 86 -5.70 -4.65 -3.54
N PRO A 87 -6.33 -5.53 -2.74
CA PRO A 87 -6.50 -6.92 -3.14
C PRO A 87 -7.47 -7.03 -4.31
N THR A 88 -7.12 -7.82 -5.32
CA THR A 88 -8.03 -8.11 -6.44
C THR A 88 -9.05 -9.15 -6.01
N MET A 89 -10.28 -8.71 -5.76
CA MET A 89 -11.39 -9.55 -5.35
C MET A 89 -11.88 -10.43 -6.51
N ARG A 90 -12.18 -11.70 -6.23
CA ARG A 90 -12.81 -12.62 -7.16
C ARG A 90 -14.33 -12.66 -6.91
N PRO A 91 -15.12 -13.10 -7.90
CA PRO A 91 -16.55 -13.31 -7.71
C PRO A 91 -16.81 -14.19 -6.47
N PRO A 92 -17.66 -13.73 -5.55
CA PRO A 92 -17.95 -14.48 -4.33
C PRO A 92 -18.78 -15.73 -4.65
N SER A 93 -18.65 -16.76 -3.83
CA SER A 93 -19.57 -17.89 -3.84
C SER A 93 -20.48 -17.83 -2.61
N LEU A 94 -21.78 -17.73 -2.85
CA LEU A 94 -22.80 -17.69 -1.81
C LEU A 94 -23.19 -19.11 -1.42
N ASN A 95 -23.18 -19.39 -0.12
CA ASN A 95 -23.73 -20.62 0.42
C ASN A 95 -25.07 -20.32 1.10
N CYS A 96 -26.16 -20.50 0.34
CA CYS A 96 -27.52 -20.23 0.80
C CYS A 96 -27.96 -21.14 1.95
N SER A 97 -27.29 -22.28 2.17
CA SER A 97 -27.64 -23.20 3.27
C SER A 97 -27.14 -22.70 4.64
N THR A 98 -26.08 -21.88 4.66
CA THR A 98 -25.45 -21.39 5.88
C THR A 98 -25.51 -19.87 6.04
N ASN A 99 -26.16 -19.15 5.11
CA ASN A 99 -26.15 -17.68 5.03
C ASN A 99 -24.72 -17.11 5.09
N ALA A 100 -23.79 -17.79 4.43
CA ALA A 100 -22.38 -17.42 4.40
C ALA A 100 -21.96 -17.08 2.97
N ALA A 101 -21.10 -16.08 2.81
CA ALA A 101 -20.48 -15.76 1.53
C ALA A 101 -18.98 -16.05 1.59
N LEU A 102 -18.53 -17.00 0.79
CA LEU A 102 -17.11 -17.25 0.62
C LEU A 102 -16.53 -16.23 -0.35
N VAL A 103 -15.69 -15.36 0.17
CA VAL A 103 -15.00 -14.33 -0.58
C VAL A 103 -13.57 -14.78 -0.81
N SER A 104 -13.09 -14.63 -2.04
CA SER A 104 -11.70 -14.96 -2.40
C SER A 104 -11.04 -13.81 -3.13
N TRP A 105 -9.71 -13.76 -3.06
CA TRP A 105 -8.88 -12.74 -3.69
C TRP A 105 -7.66 -13.37 -4.38
N VAL A 106 -7.02 -12.61 -5.25
CA VAL A 106 -5.69 -12.93 -5.76
C VAL A 106 -4.69 -12.77 -4.60
N LYS A 107 -3.87 -13.80 -4.36
CA LYS A 107 -2.87 -13.76 -3.29
C LYS A 107 -1.79 -12.75 -3.64
N ASP A 108 -1.61 -11.78 -2.76
CA ASP A 108 -0.51 -10.82 -2.79
C ASP A 108 0.60 -11.36 -1.86
N PRO A 109 1.83 -11.61 -2.36
CA PRO A 109 2.94 -12.10 -1.55
C PRO A 109 3.39 -11.10 -0.46
N ASP A 110 3.13 -9.82 -0.64
CA ASP A 110 3.56 -8.74 0.26
C ASP A 110 2.48 -8.40 1.30
N ALA A 111 1.28 -8.96 1.14
CA ALA A 111 0.22 -8.86 2.14
C ALA A 111 0.36 -9.93 3.23
N VAL A 112 0.41 -9.50 4.50
CA VAL A 112 0.40 -10.39 5.67
C VAL A 112 -0.96 -11.07 5.81
N SER A 113 -2.04 -10.32 5.58
CA SER A 113 -3.41 -10.85 5.55
C SER A 113 -4.32 -9.90 4.78
N VAL A 114 -5.53 -10.35 4.45
CA VAL A 114 -6.57 -9.51 3.85
C VAL A 114 -7.79 -9.50 4.75
N ARG A 115 -8.26 -8.30 5.07
CA ARG A 115 -9.52 -8.05 5.77
C ARG A 115 -10.60 -7.71 4.75
N VAL A 116 -11.68 -8.47 4.74
CA VAL A 116 -12.87 -8.22 3.93
C VAL A 116 -13.94 -7.63 4.82
N ASN A 117 -14.50 -6.50 4.40
CA ASN A 117 -15.62 -5.83 5.08
C ASN A 117 -16.84 -5.87 4.18
N ALA A 118 -18.00 -6.12 4.78
CA ALA A 118 -19.31 -6.15 4.13
C ALA A 118 -20.27 -5.24 4.87
N THR A 119 -20.89 -4.29 4.17
CA THR A 119 -21.85 -3.34 4.75
C THR A 119 -23.17 -3.42 3.99
N SER A 120 -24.26 -3.73 4.69
CA SER A 120 -25.62 -3.73 4.14
C SER A 120 -26.13 -2.31 3.96
N VAL A 121 -27.02 -2.13 2.99
CA VAL A 121 -27.80 -0.88 2.81
C VAL A 121 -28.60 -0.45 4.04
N LEU A 122 -28.94 -1.39 4.94
CA LEU A 122 -29.61 -1.12 6.22
C LEU A 122 -28.63 -0.91 7.39
N GLY A 123 -27.32 -0.87 7.13
CA GLY A 123 -26.28 -0.57 8.13
C GLY A 123 -25.73 -1.77 8.87
N HIS A 124 -26.17 -3.01 8.58
CA HIS A 124 -25.55 -4.20 9.17
C HIS A 124 -24.15 -4.42 8.59
N THR A 125 -23.16 -4.66 9.44
CA THR A 125 -21.76 -4.87 9.03
C THR A 125 -21.28 -6.25 9.40
N ALA A 126 -20.61 -6.93 8.48
CA ALA A 126 -19.89 -8.18 8.71
C ALA A 126 -18.45 -8.05 8.21
N SER A 127 -17.52 -8.79 8.80
CA SER A 127 -16.11 -8.76 8.38
C SER A 127 -15.44 -10.10 8.59
N CYS A 128 -14.51 -10.45 7.71
CA CYS A 128 -13.63 -11.61 7.88
C CYS A 128 -12.18 -11.24 7.54
N SER A 129 -11.22 -11.95 8.11
CA SER A 129 -9.80 -11.74 7.83
C SER A 129 -9.07 -13.07 7.69
N SER A 130 -8.18 -13.17 6.71
CA SER A 130 -7.41 -14.39 6.47
C SER A 130 -6.05 -14.08 5.85
N SER A 131 -5.02 -14.83 6.23
CA SER A 131 -3.70 -14.85 5.56
C SER A 131 -3.66 -15.77 4.34
N SER A 132 -4.71 -16.57 4.15
CA SER A 132 -4.92 -17.33 2.91
C SER A 132 -5.50 -16.42 1.82
N ASN A 133 -5.96 -17.00 0.72
CA ASN A 133 -6.57 -16.28 -0.39
C ASN A 133 -8.11 -16.21 -0.33
N ASN A 134 -8.71 -16.58 0.80
CA ASN A 134 -10.15 -16.60 0.99
C ASN A 134 -10.56 -16.44 2.46
N CYS A 135 -11.77 -15.93 2.68
CA CYS A 135 -12.45 -15.95 3.98
C CYS A 135 -13.97 -16.05 3.82
N SER A 136 -14.63 -16.61 4.83
CA SER A 136 -16.10 -16.70 4.91
C SER A 136 -16.64 -15.48 5.64
N LEU A 137 -17.55 -14.75 5.00
CA LEU A 137 -18.41 -13.77 5.67
C LEU A 137 -19.62 -14.50 6.22
N ASP A 138 -19.65 -14.66 7.54
CA ASP A 138 -20.73 -15.31 8.26
C ASP A 138 -21.72 -14.27 8.81
N ALA A 139 -22.88 -14.74 9.30
CA ALA A 139 -23.94 -13.92 9.90
C ALA A 139 -24.52 -12.85 8.96
N LEU A 140 -24.62 -13.14 7.66
CA LEU A 140 -25.28 -12.26 6.71
C LEU A 140 -26.81 -12.38 6.86
N LEU A 141 -27.48 -11.24 6.98
CA LEU A 141 -28.95 -11.17 7.06
C LEU A 141 -29.61 -11.42 5.69
N CYS A 142 -30.62 -12.29 5.66
CA CYS A 142 -31.38 -12.60 4.45
C CYS A 142 -32.15 -11.38 3.92
N GLY A 143 -32.30 -11.30 2.59
CA GLY A 143 -32.98 -10.21 1.87
C GLY A 143 -32.19 -8.90 1.79
N GLN A 144 -30.89 -8.91 2.13
CA GLN A 144 -30.07 -7.71 2.18
C GLN A 144 -29.06 -7.67 1.03
N THR A 145 -28.80 -6.47 0.54
CA THR A 145 -27.68 -6.20 -0.37
C THR A 145 -26.50 -5.67 0.43
N TYR A 146 -25.37 -6.38 0.39
CA TYR A 146 -24.12 -5.97 1.01
C TYR A 146 -23.14 -5.44 -0.03
N SER A 147 -22.50 -4.32 0.28
CA SER A 147 -21.30 -3.82 -0.40
C SER A 147 -20.07 -4.41 0.28
N VAL A 148 -19.29 -5.18 -0.47
CA VAL A 148 -18.14 -5.94 0.03
C VAL A 148 -16.86 -5.42 -0.62
N TYR A 149 -15.83 -5.17 0.20
CA TYR A 149 -14.50 -4.77 -0.26
C TYR A 149 -13.41 -5.36 0.64
N GLY A 150 -12.23 -5.58 0.07
CA GLY A 150 -11.06 -6.09 0.75
C GLY A 150 -10.02 -5.00 0.99
N VAL A 151 -9.29 -5.12 2.10
CA VAL A 151 -8.14 -4.30 2.47
C VAL A 151 -6.99 -5.24 2.81
N ALA A 152 -5.89 -5.15 2.08
CA ALA A 152 -4.68 -5.91 2.38
C ALA A 152 -3.94 -5.26 3.55
N GLN A 153 -3.46 -6.07 4.47
CA GLN A 153 -2.75 -5.65 5.66
C GLN A 153 -1.28 -5.99 5.51
N GLY A 154 -0.44 -4.95 5.48
CA GLY A 154 1.01 -5.07 5.45
C GLY A 154 1.63 -4.95 6.84
N PRO A 155 2.96 -5.05 6.95
CA PRO A 155 3.66 -4.95 8.22
C PRO A 155 3.61 -3.53 8.83
N GLN A 156 3.46 -2.49 8.00
CA GLN A 156 3.49 -1.08 8.42
C GLN A 156 2.22 -0.31 8.01
N CYS A 157 1.62 -0.63 6.87
CA CYS A 157 0.45 0.05 6.33
C CYS A 157 -0.61 -0.94 5.86
N GLU A 158 -1.87 -0.48 5.84
CA GLU A 158 -2.95 -1.11 5.11
C GLU A 158 -2.99 -0.59 3.67
N SER A 159 -3.47 -1.40 2.73
CA SER A 159 -3.69 -0.99 1.35
C SER A 159 -4.89 -0.05 1.25
N ALA A 160 -5.05 0.62 0.11
CA ALA A 160 -6.36 1.19 -0.22
C ALA A 160 -7.41 0.06 -0.37
N PRO A 161 -8.71 0.36 -0.17
CA PRO A 161 -9.79 -0.59 -0.41
C PRO A 161 -9.81 -1.10 -1.85
N SER A 162 -10.14 -2.37 -2.04
CA SER A 162 -10.39 -2.94 -3.36
C SER A 162 -11.61 -2.30 -4.03
N ALA A 163 -11.77 -2.54 -5.33
CA ALA A 163 -13.04 -2.27 -5.99
C ALA A 163 -14.17 -3.03 -5.25
N PRO A 164 -15.24 -2.33 -4.80
CA PRO A 164 -16.32 -2.98 -4.09
C PRO A 164 -17.17 -3.81 -5.07
N PHE A 165 -17.73 -4.92 -4.58
CA PHE A 165 -18.73 -5.70 -5.29
C PHE A 165 -19.94 -5.94 -4.38
N THR A 166 -21.09 -6.20 -5.00
CA THR A 166 -22.34 -6.42 -4.27
C THR A 166 -22.67 -7.91 -4.17
N ILE A 167 -23.12 -8.33 -3.00
CA ILE A 167 -23.77 -9.63 -2.80
C ILE A 167 -25.19 -9.42 -2.32
N VAL A 168 -26.09 -10.30 -2.76
CA VAL A 168 -27.47 -10.36 -2.29
C VAL A 168 -27.65 -11.68 -1.57
N THR A 169 -28.08 -11.60 -0.32
CA THR A 169 -28.31 -12.72 0.60
C THR A 169 -29.78 -12.89 0.90
#